data_AF-D4IQV1-F1
#
_entry.id   AF-D4IQV1-F1
#
_cell.length_a   1.000
_cell.length_b   1.000
_cell.length_c   1.000
_cell.angle_alpha   90.00
_cell.angle_beta   90.00
_cell.angle_gamma   90.00
#
_symmetry.space_group_name_H-M   'P 1'
#
loop_
_entity.id
_entity.type
_entity.pdbx_description
1 polymer ?
#
loop_
_entity_poly.entity_id
_entity_poly.type
_entity_poly.pdbx_seq_one_letter_code
_entity_poly.pdbx_strand_id
1 'polypeptide(L)'
;MQPTIISLFLLLLVAGATTSCDKDEPDGKSIFVDPAEEKTEFDFWLDRHYTEPYNIRFEYRMPDRETHFNYWVSPPPVDKSIEVAKLIKYSTLDAMAELMSDQKDPLLFAKSYFPRVLYLVGSFEISSTGNTVLASAENGLQINVLGVKFFDREKDSERIAGTMLHEFMHILDGTYPVPSDYDTITQSDYVGDKYAQSGNDYMELGFVSKYARSSPAEDIAETGGRLISMSEEEWEAMLSSIESADGRAKIEKKRSILIAWLRDDFGVDVAKWSDIYLRRLSELGDIDWTNLED
;
A
#
# COMPACT_ATOMS: atom_id res chain seq x y z
N MET A 1 6.88 89.90 -20.80
CA MET A 1 5.57 89.94 -21.50
C MET A 1 4.99 88.54 -21.51
N GLN A 2 3.85 88.34 -20.85
CA GLN A 2 2.91 87.24 -21.18
C GLN A 2 2.10 87.66 -22.43
N PRO A 3 1.49 86.75 -23.24
CA PRO A 3 0.59 85.68 -22.75
C PRO A 3 0.56 84.33 -23.48
N THR A 4 -0.03 83.38 -22.76
CA THR A 4 -0.66 82.11 -23.15
C THR A 4 -1.70 82.25 -24.26
N ILE A 5 -1.69 81.39 -25.28
CA ILE A 5 -2.85 81.10 -26.16
C ILE A 5 -2.78 79.64 -26.68
N ILE A 6 -3.70 78.80 -26.17
CA ILE A 6 -4.48 77.77 -26.90
C ILE A 6 -3.68 76.53 -27.37
N SER A 7 -3.70 75.42 -26.64
CA SER A 7 -4.78 74.39 -26.60
C SER A 7 -5.19 73.89 -27.99
N LEU A 8 -5.33 72.57 -28.15
CA LEU A 8 -6.01 71.94 -29.28
C LEU A 8 -5.20 71.69 -30.59
N PHE A 9 -4.10 70.95 -30.52
CA PHE A 9 -3.59 70.22 -31.70
C PHE A 9 -2.85 68.92 -31.32
N LEU A 10 -3.33 68.23 -30.28
CA LEU A 10 -2.81 66.93 -29.84
C LEU A 10 -3.79 65.77 -30.10
N LEU A 11 -4.66 65.94 -31.11
CA LEU A 11 -5.53 64.88 -31.63
C LEU A 11 -5.41 64.90 -33.16
N LEU A 12 -5.18 63.72 -33.73
CA LEU A 12 -4.90 63.44 -35.15
C LEU A 12 -3.46 63.71 -35.61
N LEU A 13 -2.52 62.89 -35.11
CA LEU A 13 -1.52 62.31 -36.01
C LEU A 13 -1.87 60.83 -36.20
N VAL A 14 -2.63 60.62 -37.26
CA VAL A 14 -3.09 59.33 -37.77
C VAL A 14 -1.89 58.50 -38.25
N ALA A 15 -1.90 57.24 -37.80
CA ALA A 15 -1.49 56.03 -38.49
C ALA A 15 -0.28 56.10 -39.44
N GLY A 16 0.80 55.44 -39.04
CA GLY A 16 1.94 55.14 -39.90
C GLY A 16 2.79 53.99 -39.38
N ALA A 17 2.43 52.78 -39.79
CA ALA A 17 3.27 51.58 -39.93
C ALA A 17 4.05 51.08 -38.69
N THR A 18 3.45 50.11 -37.99
CA THR A 18 4.20 48.97 -37.42
C THR A 18 3.65 47.69 -38.04
N THR A 19 4.23 47.27 -39.17
CA THR A 19 4.15 45.88 -39.62
C THR A 19 5.03 45.06 -38.69
N SER A 20 4.48 44.63 -37.55
CA SER A 20 5.08 43.56 -36.77
C SER A 20 4.97 42.29 -37.59
N CYS A 21 6.09 41.59 -37.72
CA CYS A 21 6.17 40.22 -38.22
C CYS A 21 4.95 39.40 -37.79
N ASP A 22 4.38 38.65 -38.74
CA ASP A 22 3.67 37.42 -38.44
C ASP A 22 4.53 36.66 -37.44
N LYS A 23 4.09 36.67 -36.19
CA LYS A 23 4.53 35.68 -35.23
C LYS A 23 3.66 34.49 -35.59
N ASP A 24 4.27 33.50 -36.22
CA ASP A 24 3.78 32.12 -36.16
C ASP A 24 3.61 31.80 -34.67
N GLU A 25 2.42 32.07 -34.14
CA GLU A 25 2.01 31.53 -32.86
C GLU A 25 1.99 30.01 -33.06
N PRO A 26 2.75 29.23 -32.27
CA PRO A 26 2.62 27.79 -32.32
C PRO A 26 1.14 27.49 -32.05
N ASP A 27 0.48 26.77 -32.96
CA ASP A 27 -0.88 26.29 -32.76
C ASP A 27 -0.92 25.68 -31.34
N GLY A 28 -1.73 26.26 -30.44
CA GLY A 28 -1.72 25.97 -29.00
C GLY A 28 -2.13 24.53 -28.64
N LYS A 29 -2.19 23.65 -29.65
CA LYS A 29 -2.31 22.21 -29.53
C LYS A 29 -0.92 21.64 -29.36
N SER A 30 -0.64 21.22 -28.13
CA SER A 30 0.45 20.28 -27.86
C SER A 30 0.36 19.12 -28.86
N ILE A 31 1.44 18.84 -29.60
CA ILE A 31 1.57 17.61 -30.39
C ILE A 31 1.69 16.37 -29.50
N PHE A 32 1.97 16.57 -28.21
CA PHE A 32 1.71 15.60 -27.16
C PHE A 32 0.25 15.74 -26.78
N VAL A 33 -0.62 15.18 -27.62
CA VAL A 33 -1.93 14.73 -27.15
C VAL A 33 -1.61 13.39 -26.51
N ASP A 34 -1.57 13.32 -25.18
CA ASP A 34 -1.72 12.00 -24.55
C ASP A 34 -3.04 11.47 -25.11
N PRO A 35 -3.04 10.39 -25.91
CA PRO A 35 -4.30 9.84 -26.36
C PRO A 35 -5.10 9.59 -25.10
N ALA A 36 -6.30 10.16 -25.01
CA ALA A 36 -7.23 9.81 -23.96
C ALA A 36 -7.45 8.30 -24.14
N GLU A 37 -6.74 7.51 -23.34
CA GLU A 37 -6.74 6.08 -23.47
C GLU A 37 -8.18 5.65 -23.14
N GLU A 38 -8.85 5.02 -24.10
CA GLU A 38 -10.23 4.59 -23.87
C GLU A 38 -10.26 3.63 -22.69
N LYS A 39 -11.15 3.88 -21.73
CA LYS A 39 -11.32 3.01 -20.58
C LYS A 39 -11.74 1.62 -21.05
N THR A 40 -10.97 0.62 -20.63
CA THR A 40 -11.25 -0.80 -20.78
C THR A 40 -12.26 -1.26 -19.73
N GLU A 41 -12.82 -2.47 -19.92
CA GLU A 41 -13.70 -3.09 -18.92
C GLU A 41 -13.03 -3.19 -17.54
N PHE A 42 -11.73 -3.45 -17.51
CA PHE A 42 -10.98 -3.51 -16.25
C PHE A 42 -10.86 -2.15 -15.57
N ASP A 43 -10.69 -1.05 -16.32
CA ASP A 43 -10.65 0.29 -15.71
C ASP A 43 -12.00 0.64 -15.06
N PHE A 44 -13.11 0.31 -15.72
CA PHE A 44 -14.43 0.50 -15.13
C PHE A 44 -14.65 -0.38 -13.91
N TRP A 45 -14.10 -1.59 -13.90
CA TRP A 45 -14.12 -2.46 -12.72
C TRP A 45 -13.32 -1.86 -11.56
N LEU A 46 -12.12 -1.34 -11.83
CA LEU A 46 -11.29 -0.64 -10.84
C LEU A 46 -12.01 0.60 -10.29
N ASP A 47 -12.69 1.37 -11.14
CA ASP A 47 -13.47 2.52 -10.66
C ASP A 47 -14.54 2.12 -9.65
N ARG A 48 -15.36 1.11 -9.98
CA ARG A 48 -16.47 0.65 -9.12
C ARG A 48 -15.98 0.05 -7.80
N HIS A 49 -14.85 -0.64 -7.80
CA HIS A 49 -14.39 -1.43 -6.66
C HIS A 49 -13.25 -0.80 -5.85
N TYR A 50 -12.55 0.19 -6.40
CA TYR A 50 -11.44 0.89 -5.73
C TYR A 50 -11.66 2.40 -5.65
N THR A 51 -11.85 3.07 -6.79
CA THR A 51 -11.89 4.54 -6.86
C THR A 51 -13.12 5.11 -6.17
N GLU A 52 -14.31 4.68 -6.58
CA GLU A 52 -15.59 5.18 -6.05
C GLU A 52 -15.78 4.91 -4.55
N PRO A 53 -15.57 3.67 -4.05
CA PRO A 53 -15.79 3.36 -2.64
C PRO A 53 -14.69 3.89 -1.71
N TYR A 54 -13.42 3.92 -2.15
CA TYR A 54 -12.29 4.14 -1.23
C TYR A 54 -11.37 5.30 -1.63
N ASN A 55 -11.54 5.88 -2.81
CA ASN A 55 -10.59 6.84 -3.40
C ASN A 55 -9.17 6.24 -3.50
N ILE A 56 -9.09 4.98 -3.95
CA ILE A 56 -7.84 4.28 -4.22
C ILE A 56 -7.61 4.28 -5.73
N ARG A 57 -6.45 4.76 -6.15
CA ARG A 57 -5.98 4.72 -7.53
C ARG A 57 -5.19 3.43 -7.74
N PHE A 58 -5.68 2.56 -8.60
CA PHE A 58 -5.04 1.29 -8.91
C PHE A 58 -4.34 1.38 -10.28
N GLU A 59 -3.02 1.40 -10.27
CA GLU A 59 -2.17 1.62 -11.44
C GLU A 59 -1.53 0.32 -11.92
N TYR A 60 -1.88 -0.13 -13.12
CA TYR A 60 -1.32 -1.35 -13.71
C TYR A 60 -0.65 -1.14 -15.07
N ARG A 61 -0.84 0.02 -15.71
CA ARG A 61 -0.24 0.36 -17.01
C ARG A 61 1.18 0.92 -16.92
N MET A 62 1.62 1.23 -15.70
CA MET A 62 2.79 2.04 -15.37
C MET A 62 2.76 3.44 -16.01
N PRO A 63 2.63 4.54 -15.23
CA PRO A 63 2.84 5.88 -15.75
C PRO A 63 4.29 6.06 -16.19
N ASP A 64 4.46 6.71 -17.33
CA ASP A 64 5.75 7.04 -17.95
C ASP A 64 6.66 7.94 -17.06
N ARG A 65 6.19 8.44 -15.90
CA ARG A 65 6.85 9.55 -15.20
C ARG A 65 7.02 9.47 -13.68
N GLU A 66 6.39 8.55 -12.95
CA GLU A 66 6.25 8.73 -11.48
C GLU A 66 6.69 7.57 -10.60
N THR A 67 7.48 6.62 -11.10
CA THR A 67 8.09 5.61 -10.22
C THR A 67 9.61 5.66 -10.25
N HIS A 68 10.18 6.03 -9.10
CA HIS A 68 11.62 5.95 -8.85
C HIS A 68 12.03 4.51 -8.53
N PHE A 69 11.79 3.57 -9.44
CA PHE A 69 12.45 2.28 -9.34
C PHE A 69 13.92 2.51 -9.72
N ASN A 70 14.84 2.20 -8.80
CA ASN A 70 16.28 2.25 -9.07
C ASN A 70 16.75 1.13 -10.03
N TYR A 71 15.82 0.47 -10.73
CA TYR A 71 16.02 -0.69 -11.59
C TYR A 71 14.99 -0.73 -12.74
N TRP A 72 15.26 -1.53 -13.77
CA TRP A 72 14.38 -1.68 -14.92
C TRP A 72 13.12 -2.46 -14.56
N VAL A 73 11.95 -1.85 -14.81
CA VAL A 73 10.65 -2.46 -14.57
C VAL A 73 9.87 -2.64 -15.88
N SER A 74 8.95 -3.61 -15.91
CA SER A 74 8.08 -3.89 -17.07
C SER A 74 6.62 -4.01 -16.64
N PRO A 75 5.64 -3.48 -17.41
CA PRO A 75 4.24 -3.50 -16.99
C PRO A 75 3.76 -4.95 -16.82
N PRO A 76 2.91 -5.23 -15.82
CA PRO A 76 2.32 -6.55 -15.67
C PRO A 76 1.36 -6.87 -16.82
N PRO A 77 1.19 -8.16 -17.17
CA PRO A 77 0.09 -8.61 -18.01
C PRO A 77 -1.28 -8.21 -17.41
N VAL A 78 -2.25 -7.88 -18.27
CA VAL A 78 -3.58 -7.39 -17.83
C VAL A 78 -4.35 -8.46 -17.08
N ASP A 79 -4.31 -9.71 -17.54
CA ASP A 79 -4.93 -10.85 -16.87
C ASP A 79 -4.39 -11.05 -15.44
N LYS A 80 -3.07 -10.92 -15.27
CA LYS A 80 -2.43 -10.97 -13.94
C LYS A 80 -2.78 -9.77 -13.07
N SER A 81 -2.95 -8.61 -13.68
CA SER A 81 -3.39 -7.40 -12.98
C SER A 81 -4.81 -7.54 -12.44
N ILE A 82 -5.72 -8.13 -13.23
CA ILE A 82 -7.09 -8.45 -12.82
C ILE A 82 -7.06 -9.43 -11.64
N GLU A 83 -6.28 -10.50 -11.73
CA GLU A 83 -6.15 -11.49 -10.66
C GLU A 83 -5.69 -10.84 -9.34
N VAL A 84 -4.61 -10.05 -9.37
CA VAL A 84 -4.09 -9.36 -8.17
C VAL A 84 -5.10 -8.33 -7.63
N ALA A 85 -5.77 -7.59 -8.50
CA ALA A 85 -6.78 -6.62 -8.08
C ALA A 85 -7.99 -7.31 -7.42
N LYS A 86 -8.44 -8.46 -7.91
CA LYS A 86 -9.51 -9.22 -7.26
C LYS A 86 -9.05 -9.82 -5.93
N LEU A 87 -7.82 -10.32 -5.86
CA LEU A 87 -7.24 -10.83 -4.62
C LEU A 87 -7.19 -9.75 -3.54
N ILE A 88 -6.61 -8.58 -3.82
CA ILE A 88 -6.48 -7.49 -2.83
C ILE A 88 -7.85 -7.00 -2.39
N LYS A 89 -8.78 -6.82 -3.34
CA LYS A 89 -10.15 -6.42 -3.01
C LYS A 89 -10.78 -7.41 -2.03
N TYR A 90 -10.76 -8.70 -2.37
CA TYR A 90 -11.44 -9.72 -1.59
C TYR A 90 -10.78 -10.03 -0.24
N SER A 91 -9.46 -10.19 -0.22
CA SER A 91 -8.70 -10.57 0.99
C SER A 91 -8.47 -9.41 1.95
N THR A 92 -8.46 -8.17 1.44
CA THR A 92 -8.07 -6.99 2.21
C THR A 92 -9.22 -6.00 2.36
N LEU A 93 -9.69 -5.38 1.27
CA LEU A 93 -10.69 -4.30 1.36
C LEU A 93 -12.05 -4.79 1.83
N ASP A 94 -12.53 -5.92 1.29
CA ASP A 94 -13.79 -6.54 1.69
C ASP A 94 -13.70 -7.11 3.12
N ALA A 95 -12.53 -7.63 3.51
CA ALA A 95 -12.27 -8.07 4.88
C ALA A 95 -12.37 -6.90 5.88
N MET A 96 -11.79 -5.74 5.55
CA MET A 96 -11.89 -4.52 6.34
C MET A 96 -13.33 -4.00 6.43
N ALA A 97 -14.06 -4.03 5.32
CA ALA A 97 -15.47 -3.64 5.30
C ALA A 97 -16.32 -4.56 6.19
N GLU A 98 -16.08 -5.87 6.16
CA GLU A 98 -16.79 -6.83 6.99
C GLU A 98 -16.42 -6.71 8.48
N LEU A 99 -15.15 -6.50 8.78
CA LEU A 99 -14.66 -6.24 10.14
C LEU A 99 -15.44 -5.08 10.78
N MET A 100 -15.66 -4.02 10.00
CA MET A 100 -16.33 -2.79 10.42
C MET A 100 -17.84 -2.78 10.11
N SER A 101 -18.44 -3.93 9.83
CA SER A 101 -19.86 -4.04 9.46
C SER A 101 -20.85 -3.48 10.50
N ASP A 102 -20.45 -3.46 11.78
CA ASP A 102 -21.26 -2.90 12.88
C ASP A 102 -21.13 -1.37 13.00
N GLN A 103 -20.21 -0.76 12.25
CA GLN A 103 -20.01 0.69 12.22
C GLN A 103 -20.99 1.37 11.26
N LYS A 104 -21.24 2.67 11.48
CA LYS A 104 -22.15 3.46 10.64
C LYS A 104 -21.70 3.53 9.18
N ASP A 105 -20.40 3.63 8.93
CA ASP A 105 -19.79 3.50 7.61
C ASP A 105 -18.74 2.39 7.67
N PRO A 106 -19.08 1.16 7.24
CA PRO A 106 -18.16 0.03 7.27
C PRO A 106 -16.90 0.24 6.42
N LEU A 107 -16.95 1.11 5.42
CA LEU A 107 -15.82 1.38 4.54
C LEU A 107 -14.85 2.41 5.15
N LEU A 108 -15.23 3.07 6.25
CA LEU A 108 -14.46 4.19 6.82
C LEU A 108 -13.05 3.78 7.22
N PHE A 109 -12.85 2.56 7.71
CA PHE A 109 -11.53 2.08 8.12
C PHE A 109 -10.57 2.01 6.92
N ALA A 110 -10.97 1.35 5.84
CA ALA A 110 -10.19 1.33 4.59
C ALA A 110 -10.05 2.75 3.99
N LYS A 111 -11.11 3.55 3.97
CA LYS A 111 -11.06 4.95 3.48
C LYS A 111 -10.10 5.83 4.29
N SER A 112 -9.88 5.53 5.57
CA SER A 112 -9.05 6.36 6.45
C SER A 112 -7.58 5.96 6.40
N TYR A 113 -7.31 4.65 6.37
CA TYR A 113 -5.97 4.12 6.61
C TYR A 113 -5.38 3.35 5.43
N PHE A 114 -6.19 2.88 4.48
CA PHE A 114 -5.63 2.18 3.32
C PHE A 114 -4.96 3.17 2.35
N PRO A 115 -3.82 2.82 1.73
CA PRO A 115 -3.09 3.68 0.81
C PRO A 115 -3.94 4.17 -0.36
N ARG A 116 -3.65 5.38 -0.83
CA ARG A 116 -4.38 6.00 -1.96
C ARG A 116 -3.91 5.50 -3.31
N VAL A 117 -2.76 4.83 -3.38
CA VAL A 117 -2.20 4.30 -4.62
C VAL A 117 -1.80 2.85 -4.42
N LEU A 118 -2.31 1.97 -5.28
CA LEU A 118 -1.77 0.64 -5.50
C LEU A 118 -1.09 0.62 -6.86
N TYR A 119 0.15 0.19 -6.91
CA TYR A 119 0.94 0.21 -8.13
C TYR A 119 1.45 -1.20 -8.46
N LEU A 120 1.05 -1.75 -9.60
CA LEU A 120 1.49 -3.07 -10.02
C LEU A 120 2.74 -3.00 -10.89
N VAL A 121 3.74 -3.80 -10.53
CA VAL A 121 5.00 -3.94 -11.26
C VAL A 121 5.15 -5.38 -11.73
N GLY A 122 5.42 -5.58 -13.02
CA GLY A 122 5.57 -6.93 -13.57
C GLY A 122 6.81 -7.67 -13.08
N SER A 123 7.90 -6.95 -12.81
CA SER A 123 9.17 -7.50 -12.33
C SER A 123 9.27 -7.50 -10.81
N PHE A 124 10.02 -8.46 -10.26
CA PHE A 124 10.43 -8.43 -8.85
C PHE A 124 11.50 -7.38 -8.59
N GLU A 125 11.57 -6.91 -7.36
CA GLU A 125 12.78 -6.27 -6.81
C GLU A 125 13.56 -7.29 -5.97
N ILE A 126 14.88 -7.16 -5.98
CA ILE A 126 15.77 -7.92 -5.11
C ILE A 126 16.34 -6.95 -4.07
N SER A 127 16.01 -7.18 -2.80
CA SER A 127 16.49 -6.40 -1.67
C SER A 127 18.02 -6.50 -1.50
N SER A 128 18.60 -5.62 -0.68
CA SER A 128 20.02 -5.65 -0.31
C SER A 128 20.46 -6.97 0.32
N THR A 129 19.54 -7.71 0.93
CA THR A 129 19.78 -9.03 1.55
C THR A 129 19.61 -10.20 0.57
N GLY A 130 19.24 -9.93 -0.69
CA GLY A 130 19.05 -10.92 -1.74
C GLY A 130 17.66 -11.57 -1.78
N ASN A 131 16.73 -11.10 -0.93
CA ASN A 131 15.35 -11.58 -0.93
C ASN A 131 14.51 -10.85 -1.98
N THR A 132 13.58 -11.58 -2.59
CA THR A 132 12.55 -11.03 -3.47
C THR A 132 11.56 -10.19 -2.67
N VAL A 133 11.38 -8.93 -3.06
CA VAL A 133 10.36 -8.03 -2.48
C VAL A 133 9.06 -8.20 -3.26
N LEU A 134 7.96 -8.37 -2.55
CA LEU A 134 6.63 -8.62 -3.11
C LEU A 134 5.71 -7.41 -3.01
N ALA A 135 5.92 -6.59 -1.99
CA ALA A 135 5.36 -5.27 -1.93
C ALA A 135 6.31 -4.29 -1.22
N SER A 136 6.12 -3.00 -1.45
CA SER A 136 6.78 -1.96 -0.67
C SER A 136 5.83 -0.78 -0.45
N ALA A 137 5.77 -0.26 0.76
CA ALA A 137 5.05 0.98 1.05
C ALA A 137 5.97 2.22 0.90
N GLU A 138 5.51 3.22 0.15
CA GLU A 138 6.17 4.53 0.06
C GLU A 138 5.36 5.57 0.84
N ASN A 139 5.96 6.09 1.93
CA ASN A 139 5.42 7.16 2.78
C ASN A 139 3.97 6.94 3.26
N GLY A 140 3.52 5.69 3.38
CA GLY A 140 2.15 5.33 3.76
C GLY A 140 1.05 5.70 2.75
N LEU A 141 1.42 6.28 1.60
CA LEU A 141 0.48 6.75 0.57
C LEU A 141 0.33 5.77 -0.59
N GLN A 142 1.35 4.95 -0.83
CA GLN A 142 1.43 4.05 -1.96
C GLN A 142 1.94 2.68 -1.52
N ILE A 143 1.33 1.62 -2.04
CA ILE A 143 1.90 0.27 -2.01
C ILE A 143 2.22 -0.14 -3.45
N ASN A 144 3.48 -0.50 -3.69
CA ASN A 144 3.91 -1.17 -4.90
C ASN A 144 3.72 -2.68 -4.71
N VAL A 145 3.08 -3.38 -5.64
CA VAL A 145 2.99 -4.85 -5.66
C VAL A 145 3.85 -5.35 -6.82
N LEU A 146 4.89 -6.11 -6.50
CA LEU A 146 5.98 -6.44 -7.40
C LEU A 146 5.91 -7.90 -7.89
N GLY A 147 6.49 -8.15 -9.07
CA GLY A 147 6.55 -9.50 -9.64
C GLY A 147 5.22 -10.03 -10.20
N VAL A 148 4.25 -9.16 -10.46
CA VAL A 148 2.88 -9.52 -10.88
C VAL A 148 2.87 -10.36 -12.16
N LYS A 149 3.87 -10.21 -13.04
CA LYS A 149 4.01 -11.05 -14.24
C LYS A 149 4.10 -12.54 -13.92
N PHE A 150 4.65 -12.88 -12.76
CA PHE A 150 4.91 -14.25 -12.33
C PHE A 150 3.85 -14.77 -11.36
N PHE A 151 2.81 -13.97 -11.09
CA PHE A 151 1.76 -14.32 -10.15
C PHE A 151 1.00 -15.57 -10.60
N ASP A 152 0.99 -16.59 -9.74
CA ASP A 152 0.18 -17.78 -9.86
C ASP A 152 -0.82 -17.80 -8.70
N ARG A 153 -2.09 -17.52 -8.99
CA ARG A 153 -3.14 -17.39 -7.96
C ARG A 153 -3.25 -18.60 -7.03
N GLU A 154 -2.94 -19.81 -7.49
CA GLU A 154 -3.03 -21.01 -6.66
C GLU A 154 -1.88 -21.11 -5.66
N LYS A 155 -0.73 -20.51 -5.97
CA LYS A 155 0.50 -20.61 -5.18
C LYS A 155 0.83 -19.34 -4.41
N ASP A 156 0.44 -18.19 -4.94
CA ASP A 156 0.93 -16.89 -4.50
C ASP A 156 -0.12 -16.05 -3.75
N SER A 157 -1.40 -16.41 -3.79
CA SER A 157 -2.47 -15.57 -3.23
C SER A 157 -2.33 -15.34 -1.73
N GLU A 158 -2.08 -16.40 -0.96
CA GLU A 158 -1.84 -16.29 0.49
C GLU A 158 -0.63 -15.42 0.81
N ARG A 159 0.43 -15.56 0.00
CA ARG A 159 1.68 -14.80 0.16
C ARG A 159 1.47 -13.30 -0.09
N ILE A 160 0.74 -12.93 -1.14
CA ILE A 160 0.39 -11.54 -1.42
C ILE A 160 -0.54 -10.97 -0.35
N ALA A 161 -1.56 -11.73 0.07
CA ALA A 161 -2.47 -11.29 1.14
C ALA A 161 -1.74 -11.05 2.47
N GLY A 162 -0.83 -11.95 2.86
CA GLY A 162 0.02 -11.77 4.04
C GLY A 162 0.97 -10.58 3.92
N THR A 163 1.49 -10.32 2.71
CA THR A 163 2.32 -9.14 2.44
C THR A 163 1.50 -7.85 2.58
N MET A 164 0.29 -7.80 2.01
CA MET A 164 -0.60 -6.64 2.15
C MET A 164 -0.92 -6.35 3.62
N LEU A 165 -1.11 -7.40 4.42
CA LEU A 165 -1.36 -7.27 5.84
C LEU A 165 -0.14 -6.73 6.59
N HIS A 166 1.07 -7.21 6.27
CA HIS A 166 2.33 -6.69 6.80
C HIS A 166 2.48 -5.19 6.49
N GLU A 167 2.35 -4.79 5.22
CA GLU A 167 2.42 -3.37 4.83
C GLU A 167 1.34 -2.53 5.49
N PHE A 168 0.14 -3.08 5.68
CA PHE A 168 -0.93 -2.37 6.35
C PHE A 168 -0.61 -2.11 7.83
N MET A 169 0.06 -3.04 8.53
CA MET A 169 0.52 -2.80 9.89
C MET A 169 1.54 -1.66 9.97
N HIS A 170 2.46 -1.54 9.00
CA HIS A 170 3.35 -0.37 8.88
C HIS A 170 2.57 0.94 8.73
N ILE A 171 1.49 0.94 7.96
CA ILE A 171 0.67 2.14 7.74
C ILE A 171 -0.11 2.54 9.01
N LEU A 172 -0.65 1.55 9.73
CA LEU A 172 -1.31 1.79 11.01
C LEU A 172 -0.31 2.39 12.01
N ASP A 173 0.87 1.78 12.17
CA ASP A 173 1.93 2.29 13.05
C ASP A 173 2.40 3.70 12.64
N GLY A 174 2.56 3.95 11.33
CA GLY A 174 2.88 5.29 10.83
C GLY A 174 1.79 6.34 11.07
N THR A 175 0.53 5.93 11.25
CA THR A 175 -0.61 6.83 11.49
C THR A 175 -0.79 7.12 12.98
N TYR A 176 -0.88 6.07 13.79
CA TYR A 176 -0.91 6.14 15.25
C TYR A 176 0.14 5.18 15.79
N PRO A 177 1.33 5.68 16.18
CA PRO A 177 2.45 4.84 16.58
C PRO A 177 2.11 3.92 17.74
N VAL A 178 2.58 2.68 17.64
CA VAL A 178 2.57 1.71 18.75
C VAL A 178 3.29 2.34 19.95
N PRO A 179 2.83 2.10 21.19
CA PRO A 179 3.51 2.60 22.38
C PRO A 179 4.99 2.21 22.41
N SER A 180 5.87 3.17 22.69
CA SER A 180 7.33 2.98 22.70
C SER A 180 7.82 1.87 23.65
N ASP A 181 6.99 1.48 24.61
CA ASP A 181 7.25 0.33 25.48
C ASP A 181 7.43 -0.98 24.68
N TYR A 182 6.85 -1.10 23.49
CA TYR A 182 7.03 -2.25 22.60
C TYR A 182 8.50 -2.46 22.25
N ASP A 183 9.17 -1.42 21.75
CA ASP A 183 10.58 -1.47 21.32
C ASP A 183 11.51 -1.88 22.46
N THR A 184 11.18 -1.48 23.69
CA THR A 184 12.00 -1.77 24.88
C THR A 184 12.03 -3.27 25.24
N ILE A 185 11.08 -4.07 24.73
CA ILE A 185 10.98 -5.50 25.05
C ILE A 185 12.16 -6.29 24.47
N THR A 186 12.63 -5.92 23.28
CA THR A 186 13.72 -6.60 22.56
C THR A 186 14.77 -5.64 22.01
N GLN A 187 14.90 -4.46 22.61
CA GLN A 187 15.78 -3.38 22.12
C GLN A 187 17.22 -3.82 21.82
N SER A 188 17.78 -4.71 22.64
CA SER A 188 19.15 -5.22 22.50
C SER A 188 19.36 -6.20 21.35
N ASP A 189 18.28 -6.76 20.80
CA ASP A 189 18.33 -7.94 19.93
C ASP A 189 17.92 -7.66 18.47
N TYR A 190 17.62 -6.39 18.16
CA TYR A 190 17.53 -5.88 16.80
C TYR A 190 18.91 -5.83 16.13
N VAL A 191 19.00 -6.32 14.89
CA VAL A 191 20.27 -6.55 14.21
C VAL A 191 20.37 -5.90 12.82
N GLY A 192 19.35 -5.15 12.39
CA GLY A 192 19.31 -4.57 11.05
C GLY A 192 19.37 -5.66 9.98
N ASP A 193 20.02 -5.36 8.85
CA ASP A 193 20.21 -6.28 7.71
C ASP A 193 20.86 -7.62 8.07
N LYS A 194 21.52 -7.72 9.24
CA LYS A 194 22.12 -8.97 9.73
C LYS A 194 21.10 -10.05 10.09
N TYR A 195 19.80 -9.72 10.08
CA TYR A 195 18.73 -10.69 10.32
C TYR A 195 18.80 -11.87 9.34
N ALA A 196 19.21 -11.62 8.09
CA ALA A 196 19.27 -12.62 7.04
C ALA A 196 20.32 -13.73 7.34
N GLN A 197 21.38 -13.40 8.08
CA GLN A 197 22.41 -14.36 8.49
C GLN A 197 22.23 -14.86 9.94
N SER A 198 21.18 -14.42 10.63
CA SER A 198 20.91 -14.80 12.02
C SER A 198 20.40 -16.24 12.14
N GLY A 199 20.60 -16.82 13.33
CA GLY A 199 20.12 -18.16 13.69
C GLY A 199 18.59 -18.29 13.65
N ASN A 200 18.10 -19.52 13.78
CA ASN A 200 16.66 -19.81 13.91
C ASN A 200 16.16 -19.68 15.37
N ASP A 201 16.95 -19.05 16.25
CA ASP A 201 16.67 -18.83 17.68
C ASP A 201 15.86 -17.55 17.93
N TYR A 202 15.30 -16.93 16.89
CA TYR A 202 14.59 -15.64 17.00
C TYR A 202 13.39 -15.69 17.95
N MET A 203 12.67 -16.81 18.04
CA MET A 203 11.57 -16.99 19.00
C MET A 203 12.08 -17.04 20.45
N GLU A 204 13.24 -17.65 20.68
CA GLU A 204 13.89 -17.70 22.00
C GLU A 204 14.32 -16.31 22.48
N LEU A 205 14.52 -15.38 21.54
CA LEU A 205 14.86 -13.98 21.79
C LEU A 205 13.63 -13.05 21.86
N GLY A 206 12.43 -13.57 21.63
CA GLY A 206 11.18 -12.80 21.72
C GLY A 206 10.70 -12.18 20.41
N PHE A 207 11.03 -12.77 19.26
CA PHE A 207 10.56 -12.36 17.94
C PHE A 207 9.76 -13.45 17.24
N VAL A 208 8.77 -13.07 16.45
CA VAL A 208 7.92 -14.03 15.71
C VAL A 208 8.51 -14.52 14.39
N SER A 209 9.56 -13.84 13.90
CA SER A 209 10.28 -14.21 12.69
C SER A 209 11.73 -13.72 12.74
N LYS A 210 12.58 -14.21 11.82
CA LYS A 210 13.90 -13.59 11.64
C LYS A 210 13.78 -12.13 11.21
N TYR A 211 12.84 -11.83 10.32
CA TYR A 211 12.70 -10.51 9.73
C TYR A 211 12.27 -9.46 10.74
N ALA A 212 11.46 -9.83 11.73
CA ALA A 212 11.12 -9.01 12.89
C ALA A 212 12.36 -8.50 13.68
N ARG A 213 13.52 -9.17 13.56
CA ARG A 213 14.77 -8.71 14.18
C ARG A 213 15.46 -7.58 13.42
N SER A 214 14.99 -7.22 12.24
CA SER A 214 15.64 -6.18 11.44
C SER A 214 15.47 -4.81 12.08
N SER A 215 14.25 -4.45 12.50
CA SER A 215 13.96 -3.18 13.18
C SER A 215 12.67 -3.28 14.02
N PRO A 216 12.40 -2.33 14.93
CA PRO A 216 11.14 -2.28 15.66
C PRO A 216 9.91 -2.20 14.75
N ALA A 217 9.96 -1.44 13.66
CA ALA A 217 8.86 -1.32 12.72
C ALA A 217 8.52 -2.68 12.06
N GLU A 218 9.55 -3.41 11.63
CA GLU A 218 9.36 -4.75 11.04
C GLU A 218 8.86 -5.77 12.06
N ASP A 219 9.24 -5.64 13.33
CA ASP A 219 8.73 -6.46 14.43
C ASP A 219 7.25 -6.24 14.69
N ILE A 220 6.82 -4.97 14.70
CA ILE A 220 5.42 -4.57 14.79
C ILE A 220 4.64 -5.15 13.60
N ALA A 221 5.13 -4.97 12.37
CA ALA A 221 4.45 -5.46 11.18
C ALA A 221 4.37 -6.98 11.11
N GLU A 222 5.46 -7.69 11.44
CA GLU A 222 5.49 -9.16 11.46
C GLU A 222 4.64 -9.77 12.57
N THR A 223 4.62 -9.14 13.75
CA THR A 223 3.82 -9.60 14.89
C THR A 223 2.35 -9.27 14.66
N GLY A 224 2.04 -8.03 14.26
CA GLY A 224 0.69 -7.59 13.93
C GLY A 224 0.07 -8.39 12.78
N GLY A 225 0.85 -8.69 11.73
CA GLY A 225 0.42 -9.58 10.66
C GLY A 225 0.04 -10.96 11.17
N ARG A 226 0.85 -11.56 12.04
CA ARG A 226 0.53 -12.85 12.66
C ARG A 226 -0.66 -12.81 13.60
N LEU A 227 -0.99 -11.67 14.21
CA LEU A 227 -2.21 -11.56 15.03
C LEU A 227 -3.47 -11.82 14.20
N ILE A 228 -3.44 -11.47 12.92
CA ILE A 228 -4.57 -11.67 12.02
C ILE A 228 -4.42 -12.98 11.24
N SER A 229 -3.20 -13.34 10.82
CA SER A 229 -2.96 -14.46 9.91
C SER A 229 -2.76 -15.82 10.58
N MET A 230 -2.83 -15.92 11.90
CA MET A 230 -2.71 -17.18 12.64
C MET A 230 -3.93 -17.41 13.53
N SER A 231 -4.42 -18.66 13.58
CA SER A 231 -5.46 -19.06 14.53
C SER A 231 -4.93 -19.04 15.97
N GLU A 232 -5.84 -19.06 16.95
CA GLU A 232 -5.43 -19.15 18.36
C GLU A 232 -4.66 -20.45 18.63
N GLU A 233 -5.05 -21.56 18.01
CA GLU A 233 -4.34 -22.83 18.12
C GLU A 233 -2.92 -22.75 17.55
N GLU A 234 -2.73 -22.03 16.44
CA GLU A 234 -1.41 -21.82 15.85
C GLU A 234 -0.53 -20.91 16.72
N TRP A 235 -1.12 -19.88 17.35
CA TRP A 235 -0.45 -19.04 18.34
C TRP A 235 0.01 -19.84 19.55
N GLU A 236 -0.88 -20.66 20.12
CA GLU A 236 -0.55 -21.51 21.26
C GLU A 236 0.51 -22.57 20.91
N ALA A 237 0.43 -23.14 19.70
CA ALA A 237 1.45 -24.06 19.20
C ALA A 237 2.82 -23.35 19.05
N MET A 238 2.85 -22.13 18.50
CA MET A 238 4.07 -21.33 18.41
C MET A 238 4.65 -21.05 19.80
N LEU A 239 3.84 -20.52 20.73
CA LEU A 239 4.28 -20.21 22.10
C LEU A 239 4.76 -21.45 22.87
N SER A 240 4.14 -22.60 22.62
CA SER A 240 4.54 -23.88 23.23
C SER A 240 5.83 -24.46 22.66
N SER A 241 6.24 -24.01 21.46
CA SER A 241 7.51 -24.44 20.85
C SER A 241 8.74 -23.71 21.40
N ILE A 242 8.54 -22.64 22.17
CA ILE A 242 9.61 -21.79 22.72
C ILE A 242 10.11 -22.38 24.04
N GLU A 243 11.41 -22.68 24.12
CA GLU A 243 12.03 -23.24 25.32
C GLU A 243 12.35 -22.15 26.37
N SER A 244 12.71 -20.95 25.91
CA SER A 244 13.03 -19.78 26.71
C SER A 244 11.77 -19.17 27.31
N ALA A 245 11.62 -19.29 28.63
CA ALA A 245 10.54 -18.64 29.37
C ALA A 245 10.55 -17.11 29.17
N ASP A 246 11.73 -16.49 29.02
CA ASP A 246 11.88 -15.07 28.74
C ASP A 246 11.45 -14.72 27.31
N GLY A 247 11.88 -15.50 26.31
CA GLY A 247 11.49 -15.32 24.91
C GLY A 247 9.97 -15.42 24.72
N ARG A 248 9.36 -16.43 25.34
CA ARG A 248 7.90 -16.59 25.36
C ARG A 248 7.20 -15.38 25.98
N ALA A 249 7.62 -14.96 27.18
CA ALA A 249 7.01 -13.83 27.88
C ALA A 249 7.13 -12.51 27.09
N LYS A 250 8.23 -12.31 26.36
CA LYS A 250 8.42 -11.16 25.47
C LYS A 250 7.40 -11.15 24.31
N ILE A 251 7.20 -12.28 23.64
CA ILE A 251 6.21 -12.40 22.55
C ILE A 251 4.79 -12.19 23.09
N GLU A 252 4.44 -12.81 24.23
CA GLU A 252 3.13 -12.62 24.86
C GLU A 252 2.87 -11.15 25.24
N LYS A 253 3.90 -10.45 25.73
CA LYS A 253 3.83 -9.01 26.04
C LYS A 253 3.63 -8.17 24.77
N LYS A 254 4.39 -8.44 23.71
CA LYS A 254 4.24 -7.77 22.39
C LYS A 254 2.85 -7.98 21.81
N ARG A 255 2.37 -9.23 21.80
CA ARG A 255 1.01 -9.61 21.38
C ARG A 255 -0.04 -8.81 22.16
N SER A 256 0.08 -8.74 23.47
CA SER A 256 -0.86 -7.99 24.32
C SER A 256 -0.88 -6.49 24.02
N ILE A 257 0.28 -5.88 23.78
CA ILE A 257 0.39 -4.46 23.41
C ILE A 257 -0.29 -4.19 22.08
N LEU A 258 0.00 -4.98 21.04
CA LEU A 258 -0.56 -4.76 19.71
C LEU A 258 -2.07 -5.00 19.65
N ILE A 259 -2.60 -5.98 20.41
CA ILE A 259 -4.05 -6.17 20.54
C ILE A 259 -4.71 -4.95 21.20
N ALA A 260 -4.11 -4.42 22.27
CA ALA A 260 -4.63 -3.23 22.93
C ALA A 260 -4.56 -2.00 22.02
N TRP A 261 -3.44 -1.78 21.32
CA TRP A 261 -3.24 -0.70 20.38
C TRP A 261 -4.25 -0.72 19.22
N LEU A 262 -4.43 -1.86 18.55
CA LEU A 262 -5.42 -2.02 17.48
C LEU A 262 -6.84 -1.71 17.97
N ARG A 263 -7.19 -2.16 19.18
CA ARG A 263 -8.49 -1.88 19.78
C ARG A 263 -8.66 -0.40 20.13
N ASP A 264 -7.68 0.18 20.82
CA ASP A 264 -7.81 1.47 21.46
C ASP A 264 -7.67 2.63 20.47
N ASP A 265 -6.77 2.51 19.48
CA ASP A 265 -6.50 3.58 18.50
C ASP A 265 -7.30 3.42 17.20
N PHE A 266 -7.71 2.20 16.85
CA PHE A 266 -8.41 1.92 15.60
C PHE A 266 -9.80 1.31 15.75
N GLY A 267 -10.21 0.93 16.96
CA GLY A 267 -11.49 0.25 17.19
C GLY A 267 -11.56 -1.15 16.57
N VAL A 268 -10.40 -1.77 16.32
CA VAL A 268 -10.28 -3.07 15.65
C VAL A 268 -10.39 -4.20 16.67
N ASP A 269 -11.31 -5.13 16.41
CA ASP A 269 -11.34 -6.43 17.08
C ASP A 269 -10.42 -7.41 16.33
N VAL A 270 -9.29 -7.73 16.95
CA VAL A 270 -8.26 -8.61 16.37
C VAL A 270 -8.77 -10.02 16.12
N ALA A 271 -9.56 -10.58 17.04
CA ALA A 271 -10.08 -11.94 16.89
C ALA A 271 -11.08 -11.99 15.73
N LYS A 272 -11.99 -11.01 15.65
CA LYS A 272 -12.93 -10.88 14.53
C LYS A 272 -12.19 -10.73 13.20
N TRP A 273 -11.12 -9.93 13.15
CA TRP A 273 -10.35 -9.76 11.92
C TRP A 273 -9.63 -11.04 11.52
N SER A 274 -9.01 -11.75 12.47
CA SER A 274 -8.36 -13.04 12.19
C SER A 274 -9.34 -14.06 11.61
N ASP A 275 -10.52 -14.22 12.23
CA ASP A 275 -11.56 -15.13 11.75
C ASP A 275 -12.01 -14.80 10.32
N ILE A 276 -12.22 -13.51 10.02
CA ILE A 276 -12.59 -13.03 8.68
C ILE A 276 -11.48 -13.31 7.68
N TYR A 277 -10.23 -13.01 8.03
CA TYR A 277 -9.07 -13.16 7.16
C TYR A 277 -8.83 -14.63 6.81
N LEU A 278 -8.77 -15.50 7.83
CA LEU A 278 -8.55 -16.94 7.65
C LEU A 278 -9.67 -17.59 6.82
N ARG A 279 -10.93 -17.22 7.09
CA ARG A 279 -12.07 -17.70 6.30
C ARG A 279 -11.95 -17.27 4.84
N ARG A 280 -11.69 -15.99 4.58
CA ARG A 280 -11.52 -15.48 3.20
C ARG A 280 -10.36 -16.17 2.48
N LEU A 281 -9.23 -16.41 3.15
CA LEU A 281 -8.15 -17.17 2.55
C LEU A 281 -8.57 -18.60 2.16
N SER A 282 -9.39 -19.25 2.98
CA SER A 282 -9.91 -20.59 2.66
C SER A 282 -10.91 -20.60 1.48
N GLU A 283 -11.56 -19.46 1.21
CA GLU A 283 -12.57 -19.26 0.18
C GLU A 283 -11.99 -18.69 -1.14
N LEU A 284 -10.67 -18.50 -1.25
CA LEU A 284 -10.03 -17.97 -2.47
C LEU A 284 -10.35 -18.78 -3.73
N GLY A 285 -10.60 -20.09 -3.58
CA GLY A 285 -10.99 -20.98 -4.66
C GLY A 285 -12.37 -20.67 -5.26
N ASP A 286 -13.22 -19.95 -4.54
CA ASP A 286 -14.61 -19.66 -4.91
C ASP A 286 -14.76 -18.28 -5.59
N ILE A 287 -13.68 -17.50 -5.67
CA ILE A 287 -13.68 -16.18 -6.30
C ILE A 287 -13.84 -16.32 -7.82
N ASP A 288 -14.70 -15.49 -8.42
CA ASP A 288 -14.70 -15.30 -9.87
C ASP A 288 -13.56 -14.36 -10.29
N TRP A 289 -12.48 -14.96 -10.75
CA TRP A 289 -11.26 -14.26 -11.16
C TRP A 289 -11.35 -13.57 -12.53
N THR A 290 -12.43 -13.77 -13.29
CA THR A 290 -12.48 -13.38 -14.70
C THR A 290 -13.63 -12.45 -15.05
N ASN A 291 -14.73 -12.50 -14.31
CA ASN A 291 -15.87 -11.61 -14.52
C ASN A 291 -15.53 -10.19 -14.06
N LEU A 292 -15.79 -9.19 -14.92
CA LEU A 292 -15.59 -7.77 -14.62
C LEU A 292 -16.91 -6.99 -14.58
N GLU A 293 -18.05 -7.68 -14.52
CA GLU A 293 -19.40 -7.09 -14.44
C GLU A 293 -20.00 -7.15 -13.02
N ASP A 294 -19.29 -7.74 -12.05
CA ASP A 294 -19.64 -7.73 -10.63
C ASP A 294 -19.55 -6.33 -9.98
#